data_AF-A0A1H9NGD0-F1
#
_entry.id   AF-A0A1H9NGD0-F1
#
_cell.length_a   1.000
_cell.length_b   1.000
_cell.length_c   1.000
_cell.angle_alpha   90.00
_cell.angle_beta   90.00
_cell.angle_gamma   90.00
#
_symmetry.space_group_name_H-M   'P 1'
#
loop_
_entity.id
_entity.type
_entity.pdbx_description
1 polymer ?
#
loop_
_entity_poly.entity_id
_entity_poly.type
_entity_poly.pdbx_seq_one_letter_code
_entity_poly.pdbx_strand_id
1 'polypeptide(L)'
;MAITPADIEQMTFDQAKKHEDGYNTEEVDAFLDQLATEVDAMLQKIADLKGRLNTTEQQLAAAQAQVAQLKEQGTAPAPVAAPAPAPDYSASEHQISQVLIVAQQSADKLVADARANAENIRNEADQKAREVIRQALAEKQNELDEIDRLKQSREDFRSEYKKLLQHFIDDADAVFPQQSLSTPNGSKPAAQTPVAPAPVAAPAPIAEQDTNGFAGNMDFSDLD
;
A
#
# COMPACT_ATOMS: atom_id res chain seq x y z
N MET A 1 -19.50 13.40 -5.36
CA MET A 1 -19.07 13.71 -3.99
C MET A 1 -17.93 12.74 -3.70
N ALA A 2 -16.69 13.20 -3.87
CA ALA A 2 -15.51 12.38 -3.61
C ALA A 2 -14.89 12.91 -2.32
N ILE A 3 -14.62 12.02 -1.38
CA ILE A 3 -13.78 12.30 -0.22
C ILE A 3 -12.41 12.71 -0.75
N THR A 4 -11.90 13.86 -0.31
CA THR A 4 -10.53 14.29 -0.62
C THR A 4 -9.56 13.71 0.40
N PRO A 5 -8.26 13.60 0.07
CA PRO A 5 -7.24 13.19 1.05
C PRO A 5 -7.29 14.05 2.33
N ALA A 6 -7.48 15.36 2.19
CA ALA A 6 -7.61 16.29 3.31
C ALA A 6 -8.86 16.03 4.17
N ASP A 7 -9.95 15.53 3.59
CA ASP A 7 -11.15 15.16 4.35
C ASP A 7 -10.91 13.90 5.20
N ILE A 8 -10.01 13.01 4.78
CA ILE A 8 -9.64 11.79 5.51
C ILE A 8 -8.75 12.15 6.70
N GLU A 9 -7.75 13.00 6.49
CA GLU A 9 -6.84 13.46 7.54
C GLU A 9 -7.55 14.29 8.63
N GLN A 10 -8.64 14.99 8.28
CA GLN A 10 -9.43 15.78 9.23
C GLN A 10 -10.55 14.97 9.92
N MET A 11 -10.68 13.68 9.59
CA MET A 11 -11.78 12.86 10.10
C MET A 11 -11.49 12.41 11.52
N THR A 12 -12.35 12.78 12.46
CA THR A 12 -12.24 12.39 13.87
C THR A 12 -13.35 11.41 14.25
N PHE A 13 -13.00 10.40 15.05
CA PHE A 13 -13.94 9.40 15.53
C PHE A 13 -14.18 9.58 17.04
N ASP A 14 -15.43 9.40 17.48
CA ASP A 14 -15.78 9.39 18.90
C ASP A 14 -15.19 8.14 19.59
N GLN A 15 -14.54 8.33 20.74
CA GLN A 15 -14.02 7.21 21.52
C GLN A 15 -15.17 6.36 22.11
N ALA A 16 -15.01 5.03 22.07
CA ALA A 16 -15.99 4.12 22.64
C ALA A 16 -16.16 4.38 24.14
N LYS A 17 -17.42 4.36 24.63
CA LYS A 17 -17.75 4.60 26.06
C LYS A 17 -17.16 3.55 27.02
N LYS A 18 -16.69 2.42 26.50
CA LYS A 18 -15.96 1.37 27.21
C LYS A 18 -14.68 1.09 26.42
N HIS A 19 -13.54 1.12 27.10
CA HIS A 19 -12.22 0.92 26.50
C HIS A 19 -12.04 -0.45 25.80
N GLU A 20 -12.88 -1.44 26.11
CA GLU A 20 -12.76 -2.81 25.58
C GLU A 20 -13.54 -3.06 24.27
N ASP A 21 -14.39 -2.13 23.83
CA ASP A 21 -15.29 -2.30 22.67
C ASP A 21 -14.88 -1.45 21.44
N GLY A 22 -13.73 -0.76 21.50
CA GLY A 22 -13.27 0.18 20.48
C GLY A 22 -12.11 -0.31 19.60
N TYR A 23 -11.97 0.28 18.42
CA TYR A 23 -10.76 0.10 17.60
C TYR A 23 -9.56 0.81 18.23
N ASN A 24 -8.36 0.28 18.00
CA ASN A 24 -7.12 0.94 18.42
C ASN A 24 -6.93 2.23 17.60
N THR A 25 -6.82 3.38 18.28
CA THR A 25 -6.68 4.69 17.63
C THR A 25 -5.41 4.79 16.80
N GLU A 26 -4.30 4.23 17.26
CA GLU A 26 -3.02 4.27 16.52
C GLU A 26 -3.10 3.46 15.22
N GLU A 27 -3.80 2.33 15.23
CA GLU A 27 -4.01 1.49 14.05
C GLU A 27 -4.97 2.15 13.06
N VAL A 28 -6.01 2.80 13.57
CA VAL A 28 -6.95 3.57 12.76
C VAL A 28 -6.24 4.77 12.11
N ASP A 29 -5.44 5.52 12.85
CA ASP A 29 -4.69 6.67 12.32
C ASP A 29 -3.72 6.23 11.20
N ALA A 30 -2.95 5.17 11.43
CA ALA A 30 -2.06 4.62 10.40
C ALA A 30 -2.81 4.15 9.13
N PHE A 31 -4.00 3.57 9.29
CA PHE A 31 -4.84 3.17 8.16
C PHE A 31 -5.39 4.38 7.39
N LEU A 32 -5.78 5.46 8.09
CA LEU A 32 -6.27 6.69 7.45
C LEU A 32 -5.18 7.40 6.67
N ASP A 33 -3.94 7.45 7.17
CA ASP A 33 -2.78 8.00 6.45
C ASP A 33 -2.51 7.22 5.16
N GLN A 34 -2.55 5.88 5.23
CA GLN A 34 -2.42 5.02 4.06
C GLN A 34 -3.56 5.26 3.06
N LEU A 35 -4.80 5.39 3.55
CA LEU A 35 -5.96 5.64 2.70
C LEU A 35 -5.90 7.02 2.03
N ALA A 36 -5.48 8.06 2.75
CA ALA A 36 -5.30 9.40 2.21
C ALA A 36 -4.26 9.40 1.08
N THR A 37 -3.13 8.72 1.28
CA THR A 37 -2.07 8.57 0.27
C THR A 37 -2.57 7.85 -0.99
N GLU A 38 -3.32 6.75 -0.84
CA GLU A 38 -3.85 6.00 -1.99
C GLU A 38 -4.93 6.80 -2.74
N VAL A 39 -5.77 7.56 -2.02
CA VAL A 39 -6.79 8.43 -2.63
C VAL A 39 -6.12 9.56 -3.43
N ASP A 40 -5.03 10.15 -2.93
CA ASP A 40 -4.26 11.15 -3.67
C ASP A 40 -3.65 10.56 -4.95
N ALA A 41 -3.01 9.39 -4.84
CA ALA A 41 -2.47 8.66 -5.99
C ALA A 41 -3.55 8.32 -7.03
N MET A 42 -4.77 7.97 -6.58
CA MET A 42 -5.91 7.71 -7.46
C MET A 42 -6.40 8.98 -8.17
N LEU A 43 -6.48 10.11 -7.46
CA LEU A 43 -6.85 11.40 -8.04
C LEU A 43 -5.82 11.86 -9.06
N GLN A 44 -4.53 11.65 -8.81
CA GLN A 44 -3.46 11.96 -9.75
C GLN A 44 -3.53 11.09 -11.00
N LYS A 45 -3.83 9.79 -10.86
CA LYS A 45 -4.10 8.89 -12.01
C LYS A 45 -5.31 9.36 -12.82
N ILE A 46 -6.38 9.82 -12.17
CA ILE A 46 -7.56 10.35 -12.87
C ILE A 46 -7.20 11.62 -13.65
N ALA A 47 -6.37 12.50 -13.09
CA ALA A 47 -5.90 13.71 -13.78
C ALA A 47 -5.05 13.36 -15.02
N ASP A 48 -4.10 12.43 -14.90
CA ASP A 48 -3.28 11.95 -16.02
C ASP A 48 -4.14 11.33 -17.12
N LEU A 49 -5.03 10.40 -16.76
CA LEU A 49 -5.92 9.73 -17.71
C LEU A 49 -6.83 10.72 -18.44
N LYS A 50 -7.39 11.72 -17.75
CA LYS A 50 -8.17 12.78 -18.38
C LYS A 50 -7.33 13.62 -19.33
N GLY A 51 -6.08 13.94 -18.96
CA GLY A 51 -5.14 14.68 -19.82
C GLY A 51 -4.80 13.91 -21.10
N ARG A 52 -4.51 12.61 -20.97
CA ARG A 52 -4.25 11.71 -22.12
C ARG A 52 -5.47 11.55 -23.01
N LEU A 53 -6.66 11.43 -22.43
CA LEU A 53 -7.91 11.33 -23.17
C LEU A 53 -8.14 12.60 -24.01
N ASN A 54 -8.01 13.78 -23.42
CA ASN A 54 -8.19 15.06 -24.12
C ASN A 54 -7.19 15.22 -25.28
N THR A 55 -5.93 14.84 -25.04
CA THR A 55 -4.88 14.85 -26.07
C THR A 55 -5.22 13.90 -27.22
N THR A 56 -5.70 12.69 -26.91
CA THR A 56 -6.08 11.69 -27.91
C THR A 56 -7.31 12.15 -28.71
N GLU A 57 -8.29 12.75 -28.05
CA GLU A 57 -9.47 13.34 -28.71
C GLU A 57 -9.08 14.48 -29.66
N GLN A 58 -8.15 15.37 -29.27
CA GLN A 58 -7.62 16.39 -30.16
C GLN A 58 -6.88 15.81 -31.38
N GLN A 59 -6.05 14.78 -31.17
CA GLN A 59 -5.37 14.09 -32.28
C GLN A 59 -6.36 13.45 -33.24
N LEU A 60 -7.43 12.82 -32.72
CA LEU A 60 -8.49 12.24 -33.53
C LEU A 60 -9.22 13.31 -34.34
N ALA A 61 -9.57 14.44 -33.74
CA ALA A 61 -10.21 15.55 -34.42
C ALA A 61 -9.32 16.13 -35.55
N ALA A 62 -8.02 16.29 -35.29
CA ALA A 62 -7.06 16.74 -36.30
C ALA A 62 -6.92 15.73 -37.46
N ALA A 63 -6.86 14.43 -37.16
CA ALA A 63 -6.83 13.38 -38.17
C ALA A 63 -8.10 13.35 -39.01
N GLN A 64 -9.29 13.50 -38.39
CA GLN A 64 -10.56 13.59 -39.10
C GLN A 64 -10.63 14.82 -40.02
N ALA A 65 -10.11 15.96 -39.58
CA ALA A 65 -10.03 17.17 -40.41
C ALA A 65 -9.10 17.00 -41.63
N GLN A 66 -7.96 16.31 -41.46
CA GLN A 66 -7.09 15.97 -42.60
C GLN A 66 -7.80 15.06 -43.60
N VAL A 67 -8.53 14.04 -43.13
CA VAL A 67 -9.31 13.16 -44.00
C VAL A 67 -10.41 13.94 -44.75
N ALA A 68 -11.08 14.89 -44.10
CA ALA A 68 -12.07 15.74 -44.75
C ALA A 68 -11.45 16.63 -45.84
N GLN A 69 -10.29 17.26 -45.58
CA GLN A 69 -9.58 18.07 -46.58
C GLN A 69 -9.10 17.25 -47.78
N LEU A 70 -8.59 16.03 -47.54
CA LEU A 70 -8.18 15.10 -48.62
C LEU A 70 -9.39 14.71 -49.49
N LYS A 71 -10.57 14.59 -48.89
CA LYS A 71 -11.81 14.30 -49.60
C LYS A 71 -12.29 15.48 -50.45
N GLU A 72 -12.19 16.71 -49.93
CA GLU A 72 -12.56 17.94 -50.66
C GLU A 72 -11.60 18.28 -51.81
N GLN A 73 -10.29 18.01 -51.65
CA GLN A 73 -9.31 18.14 -52.74
C GLN A 73 -9.53 17.13 -53.87
N GLY A 74 -10.23 16.01 -53.62
CA GLY A 74 -10.69 15.06 -54.63
C GLY A 74 -11.96 15.48 -55.37
N THR A 75 -12.64 16.55 -54.94
CA THR A 75 -13.90 17.04 -55.53
C THR A 75 -13.77 18.49 -56.00
N ALA A 76 -12.98 18.72 -57.06
CA ALA A 76 -13.07 19.98 -57.80
C ALA A 76 -14.36 19.98 -58.67
N PRO A 77 -15.21 21.01 -58.60
CA PRO A 77 -16.40 21.10 -59.44
C PRO A 77 -15.99 21.50 -60.88
N ALA A 78 -16.15 20.57 -61.82
CA ALA A 78 -16.04 20.87 -63.25
C ALA A 78 -17.20 21.81 -63.68
N PRO A 79 -16.96 22.83 -64.51
CA PRO A 79 -18.00 23.77 -64.93
C PRO A 79 -19.03 23.09 -65.84
N VAL A 80 -20.28 23.51 -65.67
CA VAL A 80 -21.47 23.05 -66.40
C VAL A 80 -21.29 23.12 -67.92
N ALA A 81 -21.40 21.96 -68.59
CA ALA A 81 -21.60 21.84 -70.03
C ALA A 81 -22.69 20.79 -70.33
N ALA A 82 -23.41 21.04 -71.41
CA ALA A 82 -24.68 20.45 -71.89
C ALA A 82 -24.67 18.90 -72.10
N PRO A 83 -25.83 18.26 -72.38
CA PRO A 83 -26.06 16.85 -72.09
C PRO A 83 -25.46 15.85 -73.08
N ALA A 84 -25.06 14.68 -72.52
CA ALA A 84 -24.71 13.37 -73.10
C ALA A 84 -23.31 13.24 -73.75
N PRO A 85 -22.55 12.15 -73.45
CA PRO A 85 -22.95 10.76 -73.74
C PRO A 85 -22.98 9.85 -72.50
N ALA A 86 -23.54 8.65 -72.66
CA ALA A 86 -23.66 7.63 -71.62
C ALA A 86 -22.33 7.42 -70.84
N PRO A 87 -22.40 7.15 -69.52
CA PRO A 87 -21.20 6.92 -68.73
C PRO A 87 -20.42 5.74 -69.29
N ASP A 88 -19.15 5.99 -69.58
CA ASP A 88 -18.19 4.97 -69.98
C ASP A 88 -17.80 4.17 -68.73
N TYR A 89 -18.56 3.10 -68.45
CA TYR A 89 -18.36 2.24 -67.27
C TYR A 89 -17.02 1.49 -67.28
N SER A 90 -16.31 1.47 -68.41
CA SER A 90 -15.04 0.75 -68.58
C SER A 90 -13.88 1.37 -67.78
N ALA A 91 -13.82 2.70 -67.71
CA ALA A 91 -12.83 3.42 -66.89
C ALA A 91 -13.13 3.25 -65.39
N SER A 92 -14.42 3.17 -65.03
CA SER A 92 -14.87 2.92 -63.67
C SER A 92 -14.56 1.49 -63.21
N GLU A 93 -14.73 0.50 -64.08
CA GLU A 93 -14.48 -0.91 -63.76
C GLU A 93 -12.98 -1.18 -63.49
N HIS A 94 -12.09 -0.60 -64.30
CA HIS A 94 -10.65 -0.65 -64.02
C HIS A 94 -10.29 0.05 -62.71
N GLN A 95 -10.86 1.23 -62.42
CA GLN A 95 -10.63 1.94 -61.17
C GLN A 95 -11.18 1.16 -59.95
N ILE A 96 -12.36 0.55 -60.07
CA ILE A 96 -12.95 -0.29 -59.02
C ILE A 96 -12.06 -1.52 -58.77
N SER A 97 -11.56 -2.17 -59.83
CA SER A 97 -10.63 -3.30 -59.69
C SER A 97 -9.32 -2.89 -58.99
N GLN A 98 -8.77 -1.73 -59.34
CA GLN A 98 -7.57 -1.17 -58.70
C GLN A 98 -7.82 -0.86 -57.22
N VAL A 99 -8.98 -0.27 -56.89
CA VAL A 99 -9.38 0.03 -55.51
C VAL A 99 -9.60 -1.25 -54.70
N LEU A 100 -10.22 -2.28 -55.28
CA LEU A 100 -10.39 -3.58 -54.62
C LEU A 100 -9.05 -4.26 -54.33
N ILE A 101 -8.09 -4.19 -55.26
CA ILE A 101 -6.74 -4.74 -55.05
C ILE A 101 -6.03 -3.99 -53.91
N VAL A 102 -6.07 -2.66 -53.91
CA VAL A 102 -5.44 -1.85 -52.85
C VAL A 102 -6.14 -2.05 -51.51
N ALA A 103 -7.46 -2.17 -51.49
CA ALA A 103 -8.24 -2.45 -50.29
C ALA A 103 -7.91 -3.84 -49.73
N GLN A 104 -7.81 -4.87 -50.58
CA GLN A 104 -7.43 -6.21 -50.18
C GLN A 104 -6.00 -6.24 -49.62
N GLN A 105 -5.05 -5.60 -50.32
CA GLN A 105 -3.67 -5.49 -49.86
C GLN A 105 -3.55 -4.74 -48.52
N SER A 106 -4.38 -3.71 -48.32
CA SER A 106 -4.48 -2.98 -47.07
C SER A 106 -5.05 -3.85 -45.94
N ALA A 107 -6.10 -4.63 -46.22
CA ALA A 107 -6.66 -5.57 -45.26
C ALA A 107 -5.65 -6.64 -44.85
N ASP A 108 -4.92 -7.22 -45.81
CA ASP A 108 -3.89 -8.22 -45.54
C ASP A 108 -2.75 -7.65 -44.69
N LYS A 109 -2.34 -6.40 -44.98
CA LYS A 109 -1.34 -5.69 -44.18
C LYS A 109 -1.83 -5.46 -42.75
N LEU A 110 -3.08 -5.01 -42.58
CA LEU A 110 -3.66 -4.76 -41.26
C LEU A 110 -3.76 -6.04 -40.42
N VAL A 111 -4.09 -7.17 -41.05
CA VAL A 111 -4.08 -8.49 -40.38
C VAL A 111 -2.66 -8.92 -40.01
N ALA A 112 -1.67 -8.68 -40.87
CA ALA A 112 -0.27 -8.97 -40.56
C ALA A 112 0.25 -8.11 -39.39
N ASP A 113 -0.02 -6.81 -39.41
CA ASP A 113 0.37 -5.87 -38.35
C ASP A 113 -0.30 -6.22 -37.03
N ALA A 114 -1.60 -6.56 -37.04
CA ALA A 114 -2.33 -7.00 -35.85
C ALA A 114 -1.75 -8.30 -35.26
N ARG A 115 -1.35 -9.25 -36.11
CA ARG A 115 -0.70 -10.49 -35.66
C ARG A 115 0.68 -10.23 -35.07
N ALA A 116 1.49 -9.37 -35.70
CA ALA A 116 2.80 -8.99 -35.17
C ALA A 116 2.67 -8.30 -33.82
N ASN A 117 1.72 -7.37 -33.68
CA ASN A 117 1.47 -6.70 -32.41
C ASN A 117 0.97 -7.67 -31.33
N ALA A 118 0.06 -8.59 -31.67
CA ALA A 118 -0.39 -9.61 -30.73
C ALA A 118 0.75 -10.51 -30.23
N GLU A 119 1.69 -10.86 -31.11
CA GLU A 119 2.86 -11.65 -30.74
C GLU A 119 3.82 -10.87 -29.85
N ASN A 120 4.04 -9.57 -30.13
CA ASN A 120 4.82 -8.70 -29.25
C ASN A 120 4.19 -8.58 -27.86
N ILE A 121 2.87 -8.37 -27.77
CA ILE A 121 2.15 -8.31 -26.50
C ILE A 121 2.31 -9.62 -25.72
N ARG A 122 2.21 -10.78 -26.38
CA ARG A 122 2.42 -12.08 -25.73
C ARG A 122 3.84 -12.23 -25.21
N ASN A 123 4.84 -11.88 -26.01
CA ASN A 123 6.24 -11.96 -25.61
C ASN A 123 6.54 -11.02 -24.43
N GLU A 124 6.03 -9.80 -24.44
CA GLU A 124 6.15 -8.86 -23.33
C GLU A 124 5.44 -9.37 -22.06
N ALA A 125 4.23 -9.93 -22.21
CA ALA A 125 3.49 -10.50 -21.10
C ALA A 125 4.23 -11.69 -20.49
N ASP A 126 4.80 -12.57 -21.32
CA ASP A 126 5.58 -13.73 -20.86
C ASP A 126 6.88 -13.29 -20.17
N GLN A 127 7.54 -12.25 -20.67
CA GLN A 127 8.72 -11.67 -20.02
C GLN A 127 8.36 -11.07 -18.65
N LYS A 128 7.31 -10.25 -18.59
CA LYS A 128 6.81 -9.68 -17.32
C LYS A 128 6.39 -10.76 -16.34
N ALA A 129 5.68 -11.80 -16.80
CA ALA A 129 5.29 -12.91 -15.94
C ALA A 129 6.50 -13.61 -15.33
N ARG A 130 7.56 -13.84 -16.13
CA ARG A 130 8.81 -14.44 -15.64
C ARG A 130 9.53 -13.54 -14.64
N GLU A 131 9.52 -12.24 -14.86
CA GLU A 131 10.12 -11.25 -13.96
C GLU A 131 9.36 -11.19 -12.62
N VAL A 132 8.03 -11.12 -12.66
CA VAL A 132 7.17 -11.15 -11.46
C VAL A 132 7.39 -12.44 -10.67
N ILE A 133 7.46 -13.59 -11.34
CA ILE A 133 7.74 -14.87 -10.66
C ILE A 133 9.12 -14.84 -10.00
N ARG A 134 10.15 -14.32 -10.70
CA ARG A 134 11.51 -14.22 -10.14
C ARG A 134 11.53 -13.30 -8.92
N GLN A 135 10.88 -12.14 -9.01
CA GLN A 135 10.77 -11.19 -7.90
C GLN A 135 10.05 -11.81 -6.71
N ALA A 136 8.90 -12.44 -6.92
CA ALA A 136 8.13 -13.10 -5.86
C ALA A 136 8.93 -14.23 -5.18
N LEU A 137 9.75 -14.97 -5.92
CA LEU A 137 10.64 -15.98 -5.34
C LEU A 137 11.78 -15.36 -4.52
N ALA A 138 12.32 -14.22 -4.95
CA ALA A 138 13.34 -13.49 -4.19
C ALA A 138 12.77 -12.89 -2.90
N GLU A 139 11.60 -12.26 -2.97
CA GLU A 139 10.87 -11.74 -1.82
C GLU A 139 10.56 -12.86 -0.81
N LYS A 140 10.05 -14.01 -1.30
CA LYS A 140 9.84 -15.19 -0.46
C LYS A 140 11.11 -15.62 0.27
N GLN A 141 12.27 -15.60 -0.40
CA GLN A 141 13.53 -15.99 0.24
C GLN A 141 13.94 -14.98 1.32
N ASN A 142 13.83 -13.68 1.03
CA ASN A 142 14.09 -12.63 2.03
C ASN A 142 13.17 -12.76 3.25
N GLU A 143 11.88 -13.06 3.06
CA GLU A 143 10.95 -13.28 4.17
C GLU A 143 11.36 -14.49 5.02
N LEU A 144 11.79 -15.59 4.40
CA LEU A 144 12.27 -16.76 5.14
C LEU A 144 13.52 -16.44 5.97
N ASP A 145 14.45 -15.67 5.40
CA ASP A 145 15.66 -15.25 6.08
C ASP A 145 15.35 -14.31 7.26
N GLU A 146 14.39 -13.39 7.09
CA GLU A 146 13.94 -12.49 8.17
C GLU A 146 13.18 -13.24 9.28
N ILE A 147 12.36 -14.24 8.92
CA ILE A 147 11.72 -15.14 9.88
C ILE A 147 12.79 -15.84 10.75
N ASP A 148 13.85 -16.35 10.14
CA ASP A 148 14.90 -17.05 10.88
C ASP A 148 15.74 -16.09 11.73
N ARG A 149 16.02 -14.88 11.23
CA ARG A 149 16.62 -13.79 12.03
C ARG A 149 15.75 -13.44 13.23
N LEU A 150 14.44 -13.30 13.06
CA LEU A 150 13.52 -12.93 14.13
C LEU A 150 13.40 -14.05 15.18
N LYS A 151 13.39 -15.31 14.75
CA LYS A 151 13.46 -16.46 15.67
C LYS A 151 14.75 -16.45 16.50
N GLN A 152 15.88 -16.16 15.88
CA GLN A 152 17.17 -16.08 16.57
C GLN A 152 17.15 -14.94 17.60
N SER A 153 16.72 -13.74 17.18
CA SER A 153 16.56 -12.57 18.06
C SER A 153 15.66 -12.88 19.25
N ARG A 154 14.56 -13.60 19.04
CA ARG A 154 13.65 -14.04 20.10
C ARG A 154 14.33 -14.98 21.09
N GLU A 155 15.14 -15.93 20.63
CA GLU A 155 15.84 -16.85 21.53
C GLU A 155 16.98 -16.14 22.28
N ASP A 156 17.68 -15.22 21.62
CA ASP A 156 18.70 -14.38 22.26
C ASP A 156 18.08 -13.50 23.34
N PHE A 157 16.97 -12.81 23.05
CA PHE A 157 16.22 -12.03 24.02
C PHE A 157 15.77 -12.89 25.22
N ARG A 158 15.27 -14.10 24.96
CA ARG A 158 14.87 -15.04 26.00
C ARG A 158 16.06 -15.45 26.89
N SER A 159 17.23 -15.68 26.28
CA SER A 159 18.46 -16.01 26.99
C SER A 159 18.92 -14.84 27.87
N GLU A 160 18.96 -13.62 27.33
CA GLU A 160 19.33 -12.42 28.08
C GLU A 160 18.34 -12.11 29.21
N TYR A 161 17.04 -12.25 28.95
CA TYR A 161 16.01 -12.09 29.99
C TYR A 161 16.18 -13.11 31.12
N LYS A 162 16.49 -14.36 30.81
CA LYS A 162 16.78 -15.38 31.82
C LYS A 162 18.02 -15.04 32.64
N LYS A 163 19.10 -14.56 32.01
CA LYS A 163 20.32 -14.13 32.71
C LYS A 163 20.02 -12.97 33.66
N LEU A 164 19.24 -11.99 33.21
CA LEU A 164 18.83 -10.85 34.03
C LEU A 164 18.03 -11.30 35.27
N LEU A 165 17.05 -12.20 35.09
CA LEU A 165 16.31 -12.77 36.22
C LEU A 165 17.21 -13.56 37.17
N GLN A 166 18.16 -14.34 36.64
CA GLN A 166 19.11 -15.06 37.48
C GLN A 166 19.98 -14.11 38.30
N HIS A 167 20.48 -13.03 37.68
CA HIS A 167 21.22 -11.98 38.38
C HIS A 167 20.40 -11.35 39.51
N PHE A 168 19.12 -11.03 39.26
CA PHE A 168 18.24 -10.50 40.31
C PHE A 168 18.01 -11.48 41.46
N ILE A 169 17.92 -12.78 41.18
CA ILE A 169 17.80 -13.82 42.23
C ILE A 169 19.09 -13.93 43.03
N ASP A 170 20.24 -13.99 42.35
CA ASP A 170 21.56 -14.10 42.98
C ASP A 170 21.84 -12.87 43.88
N ASP A 171 21.48 -11.67 43.43
CA ASP A 171 21.56 -10.44 44.22
C ASP A 171 20.63 -10.48 45.44
N ALA A 172 19.38 -10.93 45.26
CA ALA A 172 18.43 -11.03 46.36
C ALA A 172 18.91 -12.02 47.44
N ASP A 173 19.47 -13.17 47.03
CA ASP A 173 20.06 -14.16 47.94
C ASP A 173 21.33 -13.62 48.64
N ALA A 174 22.11 -12.76 47.97
CA ALA A 174 23.28 -12.11 48.58
C ALA A 174 22.89 -11.06 49.65
N VAL A 175 21.82 -10.31 49.42
CA VAL A 175 21.32 -9.27 50.34
C VAL A 175 20.52 -9.86 51.49
N PHE A 176 19.80 -10.96 51.24
CA PHE A 176 19.09 -11.75 52.25
C PHE A 176 19.67 -13.16 52.30
N PRO A 177 20.88 -13.34 52.87
CA PRO A 177 21.37 -14.68 53.11
C PRO A 177 20.33 -15.41 53.94
N GLN A 178 19.92 -16.60 53.49
CA GLN A 178 19.09 -17.54 54.23
C GLN A 178 19.80 -17.87 55.55
N GLN A 179 19.69 -16.95 56.52
CA GLN A 179 20.20 -17.14 57.84
C GLN A 179 19.36 -18.28 58.38
N SER A 180 20.01 -19.43 58.54
CA SER A 180 19.38 -20.62 59.08
C SER A 180 18.61 -20.24 60.33
N LEU A 181 17.28 -20.34 60.30
CA LEU A 181 16.44 -20.37 61.48
C LEU A 181 16.61 -21.72 62.21
N SER A 182 17.87 -22.15 62.39
CA SER A 182 18.26 -23.23 63.28
C SER A 182 18.64 -22.62 64.63
N THR A 183 17.65 -22.04 65.31
CA THR A 183 17.71 -21.93 66.76
C THR A 183 16.92 -23.12 67.33
N PRO A 184 17.52 -23.97 68.18
CA PRO A 184 16.77 -24.97 68.91
C PRO A 184 15.96 -24.22 69.99
N ASN A 185 14.73 -23.83 69.67
CA ASN A 185 13.84 -23.18 70.61
C ASN A 185 13.28 -24.23 71.59
N GLY A 186 13.99 -24.45 72.70
CA GLY A 186 13.57 -25.33 73.79
C GLY A 186 12.86 -24.58 74.91
N SER A 187 11.60 -24.99 75.17
CA SER A 187 10.80 -24.77 76.41
C SER A 187 10.30 -23.33 76.66
N LYS A 188 9.01 -23.02 76.86
CA LYS A 188 7.94 -23.69 77.63
C LYS A 188 6.60 -22.96 77.34
N PRO A 189 5.42 -23.61 77.44
CA PRO A 189 4.15 -22.94 77.20
C PRO A 189 3.73 -22.11 78.43
N ALA A 190 3.42 -20.83 78.23
CA ALA A 190 2.63 -20.04 79.17
C ALA A 190 1.31 -19.70 78.47
N ALA A 191 0.25 -20.34 78.93
CA ALA A 191 -1.12 -20.04 78.57
C ALA A 191 -1.62 -18.77 79.30
N GLN A 192 -2.72 -18.21 78.77
CA GLN A 192 -3.61 -17.13 79.26
C GLN A 192 -3.38 -15.79 78.54
N THR A 193 -4.35 -15.12 77.90
CA THR A 193 -5.83 -15.18 77.89
C THR A 193 -6.35 -14.39 76.67
N PRO A 194 -7.61 -14.55 76.22
CA PRO A 194 -8.13 -13.93 75.01
C PRO A 194 -8.61 -12.49 75.27
N VAL A 195 -8.24 -11.56 74.39
CA VAL A 195 -8.85 -10.22 74.33
C VAL A 195 -9.32 -9.96 72.90
N ALA A 196 -10.55 -9.43 72.83
CA ALA A 196 -11.47 -9.32 71.70
C ALA A 196 -10.99 -8.46 70.50
N PRO A 197 -11.68 -8.51 69.33
CA PRO A 197 -11.21 -7.91 68.08
C PRO A 197 -11.78 -6.49 67.85
N ALA A 198 -10.95 -5.56 67.36
CA ALA A 198 -11.34 -4.34 66.62
C ALA A 198 -10.09 -3.60 66.07
N PRO A 199 -10.22 -2.73 65.06
CA PRO A 199 -10.79 -2.92 63.73
C PRO A 199 -9.72 -2.72 62.61
N VAL A 200 -10.03 -3.18 61.41
CA VAL A 200 -9.25 -2.96 60.19
C VAL A 200 -9.20 -1.47 59.81
N ALA A 201 -7.99 -0.91 59.68
CA ALA A 201 -7.77 0.38 59.05
C ALA A 201 -7.37 0.16 57.59
N ALA A 202 -8.16 0.72 56.67
CA ALA A 202 -7.90 0.77 55.24
C ALA A 202 -6.70 1.70 54.91
N PRO A 203 -5.92 1.42 53.85
CA PRO A 203 -4.99 2.41 53.31
C PRO A 203 -5.75 3.36 52.36
N ALA A 204 -5.65 4.66 52.62
CA ALA A 204 -6.02 5.74 51.71
C ALA A 204 -4.79 6.22 50.92
N PRO A 205 -4.98 6.93 49.79
CA PRO A 205 -4.06 6.93 48.64
C PRO A 205 -2.94 7.97 48.75
N ILE A 206 -1.82 7.73 48.07
CA ILE A 206 -0.76 8.72 47.87
C ILE A 206 -1.00 9.38 46.52
N ALA A 207 -1.18 10.70 46.55
CA ALA A 207 -1.43 11.57 45.41
C ALA A 207 -0.14 11.87 44.61
N GLU A 208 -0.31 11.99 43.30
CA GLU A 208 0.62 12.59 42.34
C GLU A 208 0.85 14.08 42.64
N GLN A 209 2.10 14.53 42.53
CA GLN A 209 2.45 15.88 42.10
C GLN A 209 3.72 15.86 41.23
N ASP A 210 3.50 15.89 39.92
CA ASP A 210 3.93 16.96 38.99
C ASP A 210 5.38 17.46 39.05
N THR A 211 6.17 17.12 38.03
CA THR A 211 7.21 18.02 37.51
C THR A 211 7.30 17.91 35.98
N ASN A 212 6.56 18.77 35.30
CA ASN A 212 6.77 19.11 33.90
C ASN A 212 7.95 20.10 33.77
N GLY A 213 8.89 19.90 32.83
CA GLY A 213 10.05 20.80 32.72
C GLY A 213 11.10 20.51 31.65
N PHE A 214 10.71 20.68 30.38
CA PHE A 214 11.39 21.47 29.35
C PHE A 214 12.84 21.17 28.89
N ALA A 215 12.97 21.10 27.54
CA ALA A 215 14.16 21.20 26.68
C ALA A 215 15.16 20.02 26.74
N GLY A 216 15.59 19.42 25.64
CA GLY A 216 15.79 19.95 24.29
C GLY A 216 17.24 19.69 23.90
N ASN A 217 17.42 19.27 22.64
CA ASN A 217 18.65 19.18 21.85
C ASN A 217 19.52 17.90 21.86
N MET A 218 19.73 17.46 20.61
CA MET A 218 20.94 16.84 20.03
C MET A 218 21.13 15.35 20.33
N ASP A 219 21.55 14.49 19.42
CA ASP A 219 21.93 14.48 17.99
C ASP A 219 22.34 13.01 17.70
N PHE A 220 22.64 12.66 16.45
CA PHE A 220 23.05 11.37 15.87
C PHE A 220 21.86 10.50 15.41
N SER A 221 21.40 10.52 14.16
CA SER A 221 22.15 10.74 12.91
C SER A 221 23.47 9.98 12.91
N ASP A 222 23.44 8.65 12.97
CA ASP A 222 24.30 7.84 12.08
C ASP A 222 24.05 6.33 12.21
N LEU A 223 24.10 5.68 11.05
CA LEU A 223 24.28 4.24 10.77
C LEU A 223 23.04 3.32 10.72
N ASP A 224 22.53 3.23 9.48
CA ASP A 224 22.14 2.02 8.71
C ASP A 224 20.99 1.12 9.18
#